data_AF-A0A0B7FHM3-F1
#
_entry.id   AF-A0A0B7FHM3-F1
#
_cell.length_a   1.000
_cell.length_b   1.000
_cell.length_c   1.000
_cell.angle_alpha   90.00
_cell.angle_beta   90.00
_cell.angle_gamma   90.00
#
_symmetry.space_group_name_H-M   'P 1'
#
loop_
_entity.id
_entity.type
_entity.pdbx_description
1 polymer ?
#
loop_
_entity_poly.entity_id
_entity_poly.type
_entity_poly.pdbx_seq_one_letter_code
_entity_poly.pdbx_strand_id
1 'polypeptide(L)'
;MESRRMSLPPESTSGSYLAARKRSQKSKPLTGRHSSLKALAPLVLLALAILIMWPPSFSVMRRLVTGLSLVASVSPSFAYRTIGEVISDWKNQPQSTYPTEFTRGIIPKGIHSHNDYWRDVPLFSAIAVGAVSVEADVWLWDNELYVGHDPSSLATKRTFSSLYVTPLLSVLKQQNPETSFPYTNNTRYGVFDTAIDQTLYLFVDVKTDGNITWPLVIKQLEPLREGGWLSYWDADAGVLHPGAVTVIGTGNTPFSQIQAHTTPHRDVFYDAPITSFSSGSSEPYNISSVVIASGSLANALGGPVFGTTFNDTQIAILTSQIQGAHAAGVKVRYWETPGWPLSKRDYVWKTLEGLGVDLLNADDIEAAAGLKEIW
;
A
#
# COMPACT_ATOMS: atom_id res chain seq x y z
N MET A 1 -17.55 -2.90 -52.98
CA MET A 1 -16.64 -2.18 -53.89
C MET A 1 -17.17 -0.76 -54.04
N GLU A 2 -16.71 0.19 -53.24
CA GLU A 2 -16.69 1.61 -53.60
C GLU A 2 -15.75 2.34 -52.64
N SER A 3 -14.66 2.89 -53.18
CA SER A 3 -13.60 3.54 -52.42
C SER A 3 -13.91 5.02 -52.23
N ARG A 4 -13.78 5.53 -50.99
CA ARG A 4 -13.55 6.95 -50.73
C ARG A 4 -12.27 7.13 -49.93
N ARG A 5 -11.26 7.68 -50.61
CA ARG A 5 -10.12 8.38 -50.01
C ARG A 5 -10.54 9.81 -49.68
N MET A 6 -10.18 10.27 -48.50
CA MET A 6 -9.91 11.67 -48.11
C MET A 6 -9.65 11.64 -46.59
N SER A 7 -8.70 12.33 -45.97
CA SER A 7 -7.54 13.13 -46.35
C SER A 7 -6.99 13.59 -44.99
N LEU A 8 -5.71 13.32 -44.70
CA LEU A 8 -5.09 13.69 -43.42
C LEU A 8 -4.95 15.22 -43.29
N PRO A 9 -5.13 15.81 -42.09
CA PRO A 9 -4.82 17.21 -41.86
C PRO A 9 -3.31 17.43 -41.65
N PRO A 10 -2.82 18.67 -41.86
CA PRO A 10 -1.40 18.97 -41.99
C PRO A 10 -0.66 19.06 -40.65
N GLU A 11 0.62 18.69 -40.70
CA GLU A 11 1.61 18.89 -39.64
C GLU A 11 1.72 20.37 -39.25
N SER A 12 1.49 20.68 -37.97
CA SER A 12 1.83 21.98 -37.40
C SER A 12 3.25 21.95 -36.87
N THR A 13 4.11 22.71 -37.54
CA THR A 13 5.45 23.07 -37.09
C THR A 13 5.31 24.08 -35.93
N SER A 14 5.75 23.69 -34.74
CA SER A 14 6.00 24.62 -33.64
C SER A 14 7.48 24.58 -33.28
N GLY A 15 8.13 25.72 -33.50
CA GLY A 15 9.51 25.97 -33.09
C GLY A 15 9.62 26.18 -31.59
N SER A 16 10.69 25.61 -31.04
CA SER A 16 11.59 26.21 -30.05
C SER A 16 10.95 26.99 -28.88
N TYR A 17 10.89 26.36 -27.70
CA TYR A 17 11.29 27.02 -26.45
C TYR A 17 11.97 26.02 -25.50
N LEU A 18 13.25 26.30 -25.23
CA LEU A 18 14.00 25.99 -24.01
C LEU A 18 14.35 24.53 -23.68
N ALA A 19 15.38 24.06 -24.39
CA ALA A 19 16.33 23.08 -23.88
C ALA A 19 17.09 23.66 -22.65
N ALA A 20 16.83 23.11 -21.46
CA ALA A 20 17.61 23.40 -20.26
C ALA A 20 18.76 22.38 -20.08
N ARG A 21 19.93 22.78 -20.59
CA ARG A 21 21.29 22.49 -20.09
C ARG A 21 21.57 21.09 -19.48
N LYS A 22 22.02 20.16 -20.34
CA LYS A 22 23.09 19.21 -19.98
C LYS A 22 24.39 20.00 -19.83
N ARG A 23 24.81 20.31 -18.60
CA ARG A 23 26.17 20.79 -18.33
C ARG A 23 27.09 19.58 -18.24
N SER A 24 27.78 19.29 -19.35
CA SER A 24 29.04 18.56 -19.36
C SER A 24 30.06 19.35 -18.53
N GLN A 25 30.33 18.91 -17.30
CA GLN A 25 31.53 19.32 -16.60
C GLN A 25 32.68 18.47 -17.11
N LYS A 26 33.51 19.07 -17.98
CA LYS A 26 34.88 18.61 -18.22
C LYS A 26 35.59 18.55 -16.87
N SER A 27 35.94 17.34 -16.44
CA SER A 27 36.85 17.11 -15.32
C SER A 27 38.22 17.70 -15.66
N LYS A 28 38.65 18.71 -14.89
CA LYS A 28 40.08 19.04 -14.77
C LYS A 28 40.70 17.99 -13.84
N PRO A 29 41.95 17.55 -14.09
CA PRO A 29 42.60 16.61 -13.19
C PRO A 29 42.91 17.35 -11.89
N LEU A 30 42.33 16.87 -10.78
CA LEU A 30 42.74 17.26 -9.45
C LEU A 30 44.16 16.74 -9.23
N THR A 31 45.11 17.66 -9.35
CA THR A 31 46.48 17.52 -8.87
C THR A 31 46.47 17.03 -7.44
N GLY A 32 47.27 15.99 -7.19
CA GLY A 32 47.25 15.21 -5.97
C GLY A 32 47.36 16.04 -4.69
N ARG A 33 46.54 15.67 -3.71
CA ARG A 33 46.86 15.90 -2.31
C ARG A 33 46.87 14.55 -1.62
N HIS A 34 48.08 14.16 -1.25
CA HIS A 34 48.40 12.89 -0.62
C HIS A 34 47.49 12.59 0.57
N SER A 35 47.02 11.35 0.59
CA SER A 35 46.37 10.65 1.68
C SER A 35 47.04 10.93 3.04
N SER A 36 46.34 11.58 3.96
CA SER A 36 46.67 11.55 5.39
C SER A 36 46.40 10.18 6.03
N LEU A 37 45.74 9.26 5.31
CA LEU A 37 45.52 7.87 5.73
C LEU A 37 46.80 7.01 5.74
N LYS A 38 47.88 7.42 5.05
CA LYS A 38 49.16 6.69 5.09
C LYS A 38 49.98 6.93 6.36
N ALA A 39 49.61 7.93 7.18
CA ALA A 39 50.31 8.23 8.43
C ALA A 39 49.75 7.46 9.65
N LEU A 40 48.53 6.92 9.57
CA LEU A 40 47.89 6.18 10.67
C LEU A 40 48.20 4.68 10.67
N ALA A 41 48.47 4.09 9.50
CA ALA A 41 48.82 2.67 9.38
C ALA A 41 50.07 2.26 10.19
N PRO A 42 51.21 3.00 10.18
CA PRO A 42 52.37 2.61 10.98
C PRO A 42 52.14 2.79 12.49
N LEU A 43 51.31 3.74 12.93
CA LEU A 43 50.99 3.95 14.34
C LEU A 43 50.07 2.85 14.92
N VAL A 44 49.09 2.39 14.14
CA VAL A 44 48.20 1.28 14.53
C VAL A 44 48.95 -0.05 14.55
N LEU A 45 49.85 -0.28 13.59
CA LEU A 45 50.73 -1.47 13.57
C LEU A 45 51.75 -1.45 14.72
N LEU A 46 52.28 -0.29 15.09
CA LEU A 46 53.18 -0.14 16.24
C LEU A 46 52.44 -0.42 17.56
N ALA A 47 51.21 0.07 17.72
CA ALA A 47 50.38 -0.20 18.90
C ALA A 47 50.00 -1.69 19.03
N LEU A 48 49.70 -2.36 17.91
CA LEU A 48 49.45 -3.80 17.87
C LEU A 48 50.70 -4.64 18.17
N ALA A 49 51.87 -4.22 17.69
CA ALA A 49 53.15 -4.90 17.97
C ALA A 49 53.55 -4.79 19.45
N ILE A 50 53.33 -3.63 20.08
CA ILE A 50 53.59 -3.41 21.51
C ILE A 50 52.66 -4.28 22.39
N LEU A 51 51.45 -4.58 21.92
CA LEU A 51 50.50 -5.45 22.64
C LEU A 51 50.87 -6.94 22.62
N ILE A 52 51.64 -7.40 21.64
CA ILE A 52 52.05 -8.81 21.49
C ILE A 52 53.31 -9.12 22.32
N MET A 53 54.11 -8.10 22.67
CA MET A 53 55.37 -8.26 23.39
C MET A 53 55.24 -8.28 24.93
N TRP A 54 54.03 -8.22 25.50
CA TRP A 54 53.85 -8.19 26.95
C TRP A 54 53.51 -9.58 27.56
N PRO A 55 54.08 -9.93 28.73
CA PRO A 55 53.84 -11.22 29.36
C PRO A 55 52.36 -11.47 29.74
N PRO A 56 51.92 -12.74 29.81
CA PRO A 56 50.52 -13.12 30.05
C PRO A 56 49.91 -12.67 31.39
N SER A 57 50.71 -12.10 32.30
CA SER A 57 50.33 -11.75 33.67
C SER A 57 49.61 -10.40 33.83
N PHE A 58 49.36 -9.65 32.76
CA PHE A 58 48.62 -8.37 32.80
C PHE A 58 47.19 -8.47 32.25
N SER A 59 46.35 -9.30 32.88
CA SER A 59 44.94 -9.49 32.48
C SER A 59 44.03 -8.27 32.74
N VAL A 60 44.41 -7.38 33.65
CA VAL A 60 43.64 -6.17 34.01
C VAL A 60 43.77 -5.08 32.94
N MET A 61 44.93 -4.96 32.28
CA MET A 61 45.18 -3.91 31.27
C MET A 61 44.57 -4.25 29.89
N ARG A 62 44.39 -5.55 29.59
CA ARG A 62 43.75 -6.00 28.33
C ARG A 62 42.26 -5.63 28.28
N ARG A 63 41.60 -5.54 29.44
CA ARG A 63 40.21 -5.07 29.57
C ARG A 63 40.06 -3.57 29.33
N LEU A 64 41.10 -2.79 29.62
CA LEU A 64 41.13 -1.34 29.32
C LEU A 64 41.24 -1.06 27.81
N VAL A 65 41.93 -1.90 27.05
CA VAL A 65 42.06 -1.74 25.59
C VAL A 65 40.85 -2.30 24.84
N THR A 66 40.20 -3.37 25.30
CA THR A 66 38.90 -3.80 24.75
C THR A 66 37.75 -2.87 25.15
N GLY A 67 37.93 -2.07 26.21
CA GLY A 67 37.04 -0.98 26.60
C GLY A 67 37.21 0.30 25.75
N LEU A 68 38.18 0.36 24.83
CA LEU A 68 38.33 1.46 23.87
C LEU A 68 37.56 1.25 22.55
N SER A 69 36.79 0.16 22.44
CA SER A 69 35.71 0.05 21.45
C SER A 69 34.46 0.82 21.90
N LEU A 70 34.50 1.44 23.08
CA LEU A 70 33.49 2.34 23.60
C LEU A 70 33.48 3.61 22.74
N VAL A 71 32.57 3.62 21.78
CA VAL A 71 31.93 4.82 21.25
C VAL A 71 32.96 5.91 20.94
N ALA A 72 33.72 5.70 19.87
CA ALA A 72 33.97 6.84 19.01
C ALA A 72 32.59 7.25 18.46
N SER A 73 31.79 7.93 19.28
CA SER A 73 30.88 8.95 18.78
C SER A 73 31.80 9.97 18.14
N VAL A 74 32.23 9.66 16.92
CA VAL A 74 32.67 10.64 15.97
C VAL A 74 31.41 11.46 15.75
N SER A 75 31.13 12.38 16.68
CA SER A 75 30.42 13.60 16.34
C SER A 75 31.12 14.03 15.05
N PRO A 76 30.43 14.01 13.90
CA PRO A 76 31.11 14.29 12.65
C PRO A 76 31.76 15.64 12.85
N SER A 77 33.08 15.65 12.98
CA SER A 77 33.88 16.84 12.81
C SER A 77 33.36 17.41 11.51
N PHE A 78 32.69 18.57 11.55
CA PHE A 78 31.98 19.16 10.42
C PHE A 78 33.00 19.41 9.29
N ALA A 79 33.30 18.36 8.53
CA ALA A 79 34.16 18.36 7.36
C ALA A 79 33.38 18.86 6.14
N TYR A 80 32.05 18.89 6.27
CA TYR A 80 31.14 19.49 5.32
C TYR A 80 31.13 21.01 5.46
N ARG A 81 31.30 21.69 4.33
CA ARG A 81 31.23 23.15 4.20
C ARG A 81 29.83 23.64 3.85
N THR A 82 28.99 22.79 3.28
CA THR A 82 27.62 23.13 2.89
C THR A 82 26.63 22.04 3.26
N ILE A 83 25.36 22.41 3.44
CA ILE A 83 24.28 21.44 3.62
C ILE A 83 24.15 20.49 2.41
N GLY A 84 24.47 20.97 1.21
CA GLY A 84 24.45 20.14 0.00
C GLY A 84 25.45 18.99 0.07
N GLU A 85 26.63 19.22 0.64
CA GLU A 85 27.63 18.17 0.86
C GLU A 85 27.11 17.12 1.85
N VAL A 86 26.48 17.55 2.96
CA VAL A 86 25.84 16.65 3.94
C VAL A 86 24.78 15.78 3.27
N ILE A 87 23.84 16.38 2.54
CA ILE A 87 22.74 15.66 1.86
C ILE A 87 23.30 14.68 0.82
N SER A 88 24.33 15.09 0.07
CA SER A 88 24.92 14.24 -0.97
C SER A 88 25.64 13.02 -0.42
N ASP A 89 26.28 13.15 0.76
CA ASP A 89 27.00 12.05 1.38
C ASP A 89 26.13 11.21 2.32
N TRP A 90 24.94 11.70 2.70
CA TRP A 90 24.06 11.03 3.66
C TRP A 90 23.83 9.56 3.30
N LYS A 91 23.60 9.21 2.02
CA LYS A 91 23.38 7.82 1.58
C LYS A 91 24.56 6.86 1.83
N ASN A 92 25.76 7.40 2.05
CA ASN A 92 26.96 6.60 2.37
C ASN A 92 27.16 6.43 3.88
N GLN A 93 26.36 7.11 4.70
CA GLN A 93 26.49 7.07 6.15
C GLN A 93 25.78 5.82 6.71
N PRO A 94 26.33 5.19 7.77
CA PRO A 94 25.66 4.08 8.46
C PRO A 94 24.25 4.44 8.97
N GLN A 95 24.01 5.72 9.26
CA GLN A 95 22.73 6.26 9.75
C GLN A 95 21.71 6.50 8.63
N SER A 96 22.08 6.27 7.37
CA SER A 96 21.23 6.59 6.22
C SER A 96 20.04 5.65 6.06
N THR A 97 20.21 4.41 6.52
CA THR A 97 19.19 3.36 6.50
C THR A 97 18.27 3.52 7.70
N TYR A 98 16.99 3.65 7.42
CA TYR A 98 15.94 3.62 8.44
C TYR A 98 15.23 2.26 8.36
N PRO A 99 15.10 1.49 9.47
CA PRO A 99 14.65 0.09 9.41
C PRO A 99 13.33 -0.16 8.68
N THR A 100 12.39 0.78 8.76
CA THR A 100 11.05 0.70 8.14
C THR A 100 10.91 1.63 6.92
N GLU A 101 12.03 1.99 6.27
CA GLU A 101 12.02 3.02 5.21
C GLU A 101 11.27 2.70 3.93
N PHE A 102 10.83 1.45 3.75
CA PHE A 102 10.16 0.99 2.53
C PHE A 102 8.90 1.79 2.19
N THR A 103 8.12 2.19 3.20
CA THR A 103 6.93 3.05 3.03
C THR A 103 7.08 4.40 3.73
N ARG A 104 8.32 4.82 4.05
CA ARG A 104 8.59 6.10 4.71
C ARG A 104 8.05 7.26 3.89
N GLY A 105 7.27 8.12 4.53
CA GLY A 105 6.70 9.33 3.95
C GLY A 105 5.46 9.10 3.08
N ILE A 106 4.93 7.88 3.02
CA ILE A 106 3.68 7.57 2.34
C ILE A 106 2.53 7.76 3.32
N ILE A 107 1.73 8.80 3.10
CA ILE A 107 0.53 9.09 3.90
C ILE A 107 -0.65 8.27 3.36
N PRO A 108 -1.31 7.42 4.17
CA PRO A 108 -2.47 6.68 3.72
C PRO A 108 -3.66 7.58 3.39
N LYS A 109 -4.42 7.17 2.38
CA LYS A 109 -5.59 7.86 1.82
C LYS A 109 -6.70 6.85 1.60
N GLY A 110 -7.93 7.22 1.96
CA GLY A 110 -9.15 6.44 1.69
C GLY A 110 -9.44 6.34 0.19
N ILE A 111 -8.63 5.55 -0.52
CA ILE A 111 -8.67 5.29 -1.96
C ILE A 111 -8.69 3.78 -2.13
N HIS A 112 -9.57 3.32 -3.00
CA HIS A 112 -9.62 1.96 -3.48
C HIS A 112 -9.05 1.91 -4.90
N SER A 113 -7.92 1.23 -5.02
CA SER A 113 -7.17 0.95 -6.24
C SER A 113 -7.94 -0.08 -7.07
N HIS A 114 -8.96 0.37 -7.81
CA HIS A 114 -9.83 -0.50 -8.60
C HIS A 114 -9.03 -1.22 -9.68
N ASN A 115 -9.37 -2.48 -9.97
CA ASN A 115 -8.65 -3.34 -10.91
C ASN A 115 -7.12 -3.32 -10.68
N ASP A 116 -6.65 -3.54 -9.45
CA ASP A 116 -5.25 -3.32 -9.07
C ASP A 116 -4.21 -4.09 -9.88
N TYR A 117 -4.63 -5.25 -10.36
CA TYR A 117 -3.83 -6.09 -11.21
C TYR A 117 -3.58 -5.48 -12.60
N TRP A 118 -4.34 -4.50 -13.06
CA TRP A 118 -4.07 -3.79 -14.33
C TRP A 118 -2.91 -2.80 -14.24
N ARG A 119 -2.46 -2.44 -13.03
CA ARG A 119 -1.35 -1.51 -12.87
C ARG A 119 -0.03 -2.14 -13.32
N ASP A 120 0.90 -1.29 -13.76
CA ASP A 120 2.25 -1.73 -14.16
C ASP A 120 2.98 -2.46 -13.04
N VAL A 121 2.78 -2.00 -11.79
CA VAL A 121 3.30 -2.62 -10.58
C VAL A 121 2.15 -2.83 -9.58
N PRO A 122 1.38 -3.93 -9.71
CA PRO A 122 0.27 -4.23 -8.80
C PRO A 122 0.71 -4.19 -7.34
N LEU A 123 -0.21 -3.84 -6.44
CA LEU A 123 0.00 -3.53 -5.03
C LEU A 123 0.88 -2.29 -4.77
N PHE A 124 2.07 -2.22 -5.37
CA PHE A 124 3.05 -1.19 -5.03
C PHE A 124 2.72 0.19 -5.61
N SER A 125 2.15 0.28 -6.82
CA SER A 125 1.66 1.56 -7.35
C SER A 125 0.57 2.17 -6.46
N ALA A 126 -0.33 1.33 -5.92
CA ALA A 126 -1.38 1.74 -4.99
C ALA A 126 -0.79 2.25 -3.67
N ILE A 127 0.12 1.46 -3.06
CA ILE A 127 0.81 1.86 -1.82
C ILE A 127 1.57 3.17 -2.04
N ALA A 128 2.28 3.33 -3.16
CA ALA A 128 3.11 4.50 -3.43
C ALA A 128 2.35 5.84 -3.39
N VAL A 129 1.07 5.84 -3.75
CA VAL A 129 0.20 7.04 -3.68
C VAL A 129 -0.60 7.14 -2.38
N GLY A 130 -0.45 6.16 -1.48
CA GLY A 130 -1.14 6.08 -0.20
C GLY A 130 -2.47 5.33 -0.24
N ALA A 131 -2.84 4.66 -1.32
CA ALA A 131 -4.13 3.96 -1.37
C ALA A 131 -4.17 2.82 -0.34
N VAL A 132 -5.16 2.85 0.56
CA VAL A 132 -5.33 1.86 1.63
C VAL A 132 -6.12 0.62 1.20
N SER A 133 -6.48 0.52 -0.08
CA SER A 133 -7.28 -0.60 -0.57
C SER A 133 -6.93 -0.97 -2.00
N VAL A 134 -6.91 -2.27 -2.28
CA VAL A 134 -6.61 -2.87 -3.59
C VAL A 134 -7.58 -4.01 -3.90
N GLU A 135 -7.70 -4.35 -5.18
CA GLU A 135 -8.61 -5.39 -5.67
C GLU A 135 -7.90 -6.42 -6.54
N ALA A 136 -8.27 -7.69 -6.38
CA ALA A 136 -7.83 -8.81 -7.20
C ALA A 136 -9.04 -9.55 -7.82
N ASP A 137 -9.12 -9.56 -9.15
CA ASP A 137 -10.08 -10.38 -9.90
C ASP A 137 -9.57 -11.82 -10.02
N VAL A 138 -10.10 -12.73 -9.20
CA VAL A 138 -9.58 -14.09 -9.04
C VAL A 138 -10.38 -15.12 -9.84
N TRP A 139 -9.66 -15.90 -10.63
CA TRP A 139 -10.16 -17.00 -11.45
C TRP A 139 -9.53 -18.32 -11.02
N LEU A 140 -10.36 -19.33 -10.75
CA LEU A 140 -9.88 -20.70 -10.54
C LEU A 140 -9.66 -21.41 -11.88
N TRP A 141 -8.45 -21.90 -12.12
CA TRP A 141 -8.12 -22.77 -13.25
C TRP A 141 -7.06 -23.79 -12.85
N ASP A 142 -7.29 -25.08 -13.14
CA ASP A 142 -6.38 -26.20 -12.80
C ASP A 142 -5.85 -26.16 -11.35
N ASN A 143 -6.74 -25.87 -10.39
CA ASN A 143 -6.45 -25.81 -8.95
C ASN A 143 -5.44 -24.69 -8.54
N GLU A 144 -5.27 -23.68 -9.38
CA GLU A 144 -4.51 -22.45 -9.09
C GLU A 144 -5.42 -21.22 -9.24
N LEU A 145 -5.10 -20.13 -8.52
CA LEU A 145 -5.83 -18.88 -8.53
C LEU A 145 -5.10 -17.84 -9.38
N TYR A 146 -5.57 -17.63 -10.60
CA TYR A 146 -5.04 -16.60 -11.50
C TYR A 146 -5.74 -15.27 -11.30
N VAL A 147 -5.07 -14.18 -11.67
CA VAL A 147 -5.62 -12.83 -11.58
C VAL A 147 -5.65 -12.15 -12.95
N GLY A 148 -6.82 -11.61 -13.29
CA GLY A 148 -7.03 -10.85 -14.53
C GLY A 148 -8.50 -10.45 -14.67
N HIS A 149 -8.78 -9.50 -15.57
CA HIS A 149 -10.14 -8.98 -15.74
C HIS A 149 -11.07 -10.01 -16.42
N ASP A 150 -10.50 -10.78 -17.34
CA ASP A 150 -11.19 -11.82 -18.10
C ASP A 150 -10.23 -12.98 -18.42
N PRO A 151 -10.74 -14.16 -18.83
CA PRO A 151 -9.91 -15.34 -19.09
C PRO A 151 -8.78 -15.14 -20.10
N SER A 152 -8.92 -14.22 -21.07
CA SER A 152 -7.88 -13.95 -22.08
C SER A 152 -6.69 -13.15 -21.52
N SER A 153 -6.89 -12.47 -20.39
CA SER A 153 -5.86 -11.71 -19.68
C SER A 153 -5.07 -12.52 -18.63
N LEU A 154 -5.43 -13.79 -18.42
CA LEU A 154 -4.77 -14.65 -17.45
C LEU A 154 -3.37 -15.05 -17.95
N ALA A 155 -2.41 -15.07 -17.02
CA ALA A 155 -1.06 -15.51 -17.30
C ALA A 155 -0.54 -16.38 -16.16
N THR A 156 0.25 -17.40 -16.50
CA THR A 156 0.72 -18.42 -15.54
C THR A 156 1.55 -17.86 -14.38
N LYS A 157 2.16 -16.69 -14.57
CA LYS A 157 2.96 -15.98 -13.55
C LYS A 157 2.17 -14.94 -12.76
N ARG A 158 0.89 -14.75 -13.07
CA ARG A 158 0.01 -13.74 -12.47
C ARG A 158 -1.05 -14.44 -11.63
N THR A 159 -0.63 -14.96 -10.48
CA THR A 159 -1.49 -15.63 -9.50
C THR A 159 -1.81 -14.72 -8.32
N PHE A 160 -2.89 -15.03 -7.60
CA PHE A 160 -3.30 -14.31 -6.39
C PHE A 160 -2.16 -14.25 -5.36
N SER A 161 -1.48 -15.37 -5.15
CA SER A 161 -0.30 -15.44 -4.29
C SER A 161 0.86 -14.56 -4.78
N SER A 162 1.17 -14.59 -6.08
CA SER A 162 2.33 -13.87 -6.64
C SER A 162 2.16 -12.35 -6.68
N LEU A 163 0.92 -11.86 -6.86
CA LEU A 163 0.64 -10.43 -6.99
C LEU A 163 0.25 -9.78 -5.66
N TYR A 164 -0.37 -10.50 -4.73
CA TYR A 164 -0.91 -9.92 -3.50
C TYR A 164 -0.37 -10.58 -2.24
N VAL A 165 -0.59 -11.88 -2.03
CA VAL A 165 -0.27 -12.51 -0.73
C VAL A 165 1.24 -12.44 -0.42
N THR A 166 2.08 -12.89 -1.34
CA THR A 166 3.54 -12.94 -1.13
C THR A 166 4.16 -11.53 -1.04
N PRO A 167 3.80 -10.58 -1.93
CA PRO A 167 4.23 -9.19 -1.79
C PRO A 167 3.78 -8.54 -0.47
N LEU A 168 2.52 -8.71 -0.05
CA LEU A 168 2.03 -8.17 1.23
C LEU A 168 2.80 -8.72 2.42
N LEU A 169 3.00 -10.04 2.47
CA LEU A 169 3.77 -10.65 3.55
C LEU A 169 5.21 -10.10 3.60
N SER A 170 5.81 -9.81 2.45
CA SER A 170 7.15 -9.23 2.37
C SER A 170 7.19 -7.81 2.91
N VAL A 171 6.20 -6.98 2.55
CA VAL A 171 6.06 -5.61 3.09
C VAL A 171 5.89 -5.66 4.61
N LEU A 172 4.98 -6.50 5.12
CA LEU A 172 4.70 -6.60 6.55
C LEU A 172 5.93 -7.06 7.35
N LYS A 173 6.69 -8.04 6.84
CA LYS A 173 7.96 -8.46 7.46
C LYS A 173 8.99 -7.34 7.47
N GLN A 174 9.10 -6.56 6.39
CA GLN A 174 10.04 -5.45 6.30
C GLN A 174 9.66 -4.28 7.23
N GLN A 175 8.35 -4.04 7.40
CA GLN A 175 7.83 -3.04 8.32
C GLN A 175 7.92 -3.47 9.80
N ASN A 176 8.21 -4.74 10.07
CA ASN A 176 8.33 -5.29 11.43
C ASN A 176 9.69 -6.01 11.61
N PRO A 177 10.82 -5.28 11.53
CA PRO A 177 12.15 -5.87 11.65
C PRO A 177 12.45 -6.33 13.08
N GLU A 178 13.24 -7.40 13.21
CA GLU A 178 13.79 -7.80 14.50
C GLU A 178 14.72 -6.70 15.04
N THR A 179 14.56 -6.36 16.33
CA THR A 179 15.30 -5.29 16.96
C THR A 179 15.82 -5.70 18.34
N SER A 180 17.02 -5.24 18.69
CA SER A 180 17.61 -5.43 20.03
C SER A 180 17.18 -4.34 21.02
N PHE A 181 16.48 -3.31 20.56
CA PHE A 181 15.95 -2.25 21.39
C PHE A 181 14.69 -2.73 22.15
N PRO A 182 14.40 -2.19 23.36
CA PRO A 182 13.22 -2.57 24.12
C PRO A 182 11.95 -2.23 23.31
N TYR A 183 11.36 -3.25 22.72
CA TYR A 183 10.18 -3.19 21.89
C TYR A 183 9.17 -4.21 22.38
N THR A 184 7.91 -3.81 22.52
CA THR A 184 6.84 -4.75 22.85
C THR A 184 6.52 -5.57 21.61
N ASN A 185 6.92 -6.84 21.61
CA ASN A 185 6.73 -7.80 20.51
C ASN A 185 5.26 -8.07 20.11
N ASN A 186 4.30 -7.39 20.75
CA ASN A 186 2.88 -7.56 20.52
C ASN A 186 2.29 -6.54 19.54
N THR A 187 3.01 -5.45 19.22
CA THR A 187 2.52 -4.47 18.24
C THR A 187 3.00 -4.87 16.85
N ARG A 188 2.05 -5.24 15.99
CA ARG A 188 2.27 -5.56 14.58
C ARG A 188 1.96 -4.33 13.74
N TYR A 189 2.99 -3.72 13.17
CA TYR A 189 2.85 -2.57 12.27
C TYR A 189 2.26 -3.00 10.93
N GLY A 190 1.38 -2.17 10.40
CA GLY A 190 0.76 -2.32 9.10
C GLY A 190 1.67 -1.97 7.92
N VAL A 191 1.06 -1.64 6.80
CA VAL A 191 1.77 -1.33 5.55
C VAL A 191 2.45 0.05 5.59
N PHE A 192 1.83 1.02 6.25
CA PHE A 192 2.23 2.43 6.18
C PHE A 192 3.02 2.84 7.42
N ASP A 193 4.30 3.17 7.26
CA ASP A 193 5.18 3.64 8.36
C ASP A 193 4.64 4.90 9.06
N THR A 194 3.92 5.77 8.33
CA THR A 194 3.33 6.99 8.90
C THR A 194 2.04 6.75 9.69
N ALA A 195 1.45 5.55 9.59
CA ALA A 195 0.16 5.20 10.18
C ALA A 195 0.12 3.68 10.43
N ILE A 196 0.81 3.28 11.49
CA ILE A 196 1.13 1.88 11.77
C ILE A 196 -0.09 0.97 12.02
N ASP A 197 -1.24 1.53 12.34
CA ASP A 197 -2.52 0.84 12.60
C ASP A 197 -3.47 0.85 11.40
N GLN A 198 -3.12 1.57 10.33
CA GLN A 198 -3.91 1.59 9.10
C GLN A 198 -3.87 0.23 8.41
N THR A 199 -5.02 -0.45 8.42
CA THR A 199 -5.22 -1.70 7.67
C THR A 199 -5.19 -1.45 6.17
N LEU A 200 -4.65 -2.40 5.41
CA LEU A 200 -4.84 -2.47 3.97
C LEU A 200 -6.05 -3.36 3.67
N TYR A 201 -7.04 -2.84 2.94
CA TYR A 201 -8.19 -3.61 2.49
C TYR A 201 -7.88 -4.35 1.19
N LEU A 202 -7.80 -5.68 1.25
CA LEU A 202 -7.64 -6.56 0.10
C LEU A 202 -9.00 -7.08 -0.33
N PHE A 203 -9.54 -6.52 -1.42
CA PHE A 203 -10.75 -7.03 -2.07
C PHE A 203 -10.39 -8.20 -2.98
N VAL A 204 -11.13 -9.29 -2.85
CA VAL A 204 -11.00 -10.48 -3.68
C VAL A 204 -12.31 -10.69 -4.43
N ASP A 205 -12.33 -10.31 -5.70
CA ASP A 205 -13.48 -10.48 -6.58
C ASP A 205 -13.41 -11.88 -7.22
N VAL A 206 -14.27 -12.78 -6.75
CA VAL A 206 -14.32 -14.16 -7.24
C VAL A 206 -15.09 -14.22 -8.56
N LYS A 207 -14.40 -14.53 -9.66
CA LYS A 207 -14.98 -14.55 -11.02
C LYS A 207 -15.50 -15.91 -11.47
N THR A 208 -15.04 -16.99 -10.85
CA THR A 208 -15.49 -18.38 -11.08
C THR A 208 -16.53 -18.82 -10.04
N ASP A 209 -16.91 -20.10 -10.02
CA ASP A 209 -17.85 -20.62 -9.01
C ASP A 209 -17.26 -20.43 -7.60
N GLY A 210 -17.94 -19.61 -6.80
CA GLY A 210 -17.50 -19.27 -5.45
C GLY A 210 -17.43 -20.43 -4.50
N ASN A 211 -18.25 -21.47 -4.66
CA ASN A 211 -18.26 -22.60 -3.74
C ASN A 211 -16.97 -23.43 -3.80
N ILE A 212 -16.32 -23.45 -4.97
CA ILE A 212 -15.04 -24.14 -5.17
C ILE A 212 -13.83 -23.19 -5.15
N THR A 213 -14.03 -21.93 -5.55
CA THR A 213 -12.95 -20.94 -5.64
C THR A 213 -12.62 -20.34 -4.28
N TRP A 214 -13.63 -19.99 -3.49
CA TRP A 214 -13.45 -19.32 -2.20
C TRP A 214 -12.63 -20.14 -1.19
N PRO A 215 -12.84 -21.47 -1.03
CA PRO A 215 -11.99 -22.28 -0.16
C PRO A 215 -10.50 -22.23 -0.52
N LEU A 216 -10.17 -22.12 -1.81
CA LEU A 216 -8.78 -21.98 -2.26
C LEU A 216 -8.23 -20.59 -1.96
N VAL A 217 -9.06 -19.53 -2.03
CA VAL A 217 -8.67 -18.18 -1.58
C VAL A 217 -8.29 -18.22 -0.11
N ILE A 218 -9.17 -18.78 0.74
CA ILE A 218 -8.93 -18.91 2.18
C ILE A 218 -7.62 -19.67 2.47
N LYS A 219 -7.35 -20.73 1.71
CA LYS A 219 -6.10 -21.50 1.81
C LYS A 219 -4.87 -20.67 1.41
N GLN A 220 -4.94 -19.88 0.33
CA GLN A 220 -3.81 -19.04 -0.09
C GLN A 220 -3.52 -17.89 0.89
N LEU A 221 -4.47 -17.51 1.76
CA LEU A 221 -4.27 -16.51 2.81
C LEU A 221 -3.52 -17.03 4.05
N GLU A 222 -3.27 -18.35 4.15
CA GLU A 222 -2.63 -18.96 5.32
C GLU A 222 -1.31 -18.29 5.76
N PRO A 223 -0.40 -17.89 4.86
CA PRO A 223 0.83 -17.21 5.28
C PRO A 223 0.61 -15.88 6.00
N LEU A 224 -0.48 -15.16 5.70
CA LEU A 224 -0.86 -13.93 6.41
C LEU A 224 -1.51 -14.25 7.76
N ARG A 225 -2.33 -15.32 7.79
CA ARG A 225 -3.03 -15.82 8.99
C ARG A 225 -2.04 -16.33 10.04
N GLU A 226 -1.13 -17.22 9.68
CA GLU A 226 -0.07 -17.73 10.56
C GLU A 226 0.81 -16.59 11.11
N GLY A 227 1.01 -15.55 10.31
CA GLY A 227 1.72 -14.34 10.71
C GLY A 227 0.91 -13.41 11.62
N GLY A 228 -0.36 -13.68 11.90
CA GLY A 228 -1.22 -12.82 12.71
C GLY A 228 -1.48 -11.44 12.10
N TRP A 229 -1.47 -11.33 10.77
CA TRP A 229 -1.59 -10.06 10.06
C TRP A 229 -3.02 -9.70 9.66
N LEU A 230 -3.94 -10.66 9.68
CA LEU A 230 -5.31 -10.47 9.23
C LEU A 230 -6.18 -9.86 10.35
N SER A 231 -7.03 -8.91 9.99
CA SER A 231 -8.17 -8.52 10.82
C SER A 231 -9.09 -9.71 11.02
N TYR A 232 -9.64 -9.89 12.22
CA TYR A 232 -10.56 -10.99 12.49
C TYR A 232 -11.70 -10.59 13.42
N TRP A 233 -12.86 -11.21 13.21
CA TRP A 233 -13.99 -11.15 14.13
C TRP A 233 -13.82 -12.22 15.22
N ASP A 234 -13.85 -11.78 16.47
CA ASP A 234 -13.94 -12.64 17.65
C ASP A 234 -15.42 -12.82 18.02
N ALA A 235 -15.96 -14.01 17.78
CA ALA A 235 -17.35 -14.32 18.06
C ALA A 235 -17.66 -14.46 19.56
N ASP A 236 -16.67 -14.84 20.37
CA ASP A 236 -16.84 -15.02 21.81
C ASP A 236 -16.84 -13.64 22.52
N ALA A 237 -15.96 -12.74 22.09
CA ALA A 237 -15.92 -11.36 22.59
C ALA A 237 -16.97 -10.46 21.93
N GLY A 238 -17.45 -10.82 20.74
CA GLY A 238 -18.32 -9.96 19.92
C GLY A 238 -17.61 -8.71 19.41
N VAL A 239 -16.32 -8.81 19.08
CA VAL A 239 -15.47 -7.66 18.72
C VAL A 239 -14.66 -7.94 17.44
N LEU A 240 -14.54 -6.92 16.60
CA LEU A 240 -13.61 -6.91 15.47
C LEU A 240 -12.22 -6.50 15.96
N HIS A 241 -11.23 -7.36 15.75
CA HIS A 241 -9.82 -7.07 15.99
C HIS A 241 -9.17 -6.61 14.68
N PRO A 242 -8.74 -5.33 14.57
CA PRO A 242 -8.03 -4.84 13.40
C PRO A 242 -6.66 -5.51 13.27
N GLY A 243 -6.34 -5.96 12.07
CA GLY A 243 -5.02 -6.41 11.66
C GLY A 243 -4.46 -5.52 10.55
N ALA A 244 -3.22 -5.79 10.18
CA ALA A 244 -2.54 -5.08 9.10
C ALA A 244 -3.23 -5.23 7.73
N VAL A 245 -3.97 -6.32 7.52
CA VAL A 245 -4.74 -6.59 6.30
C VAL A 245 -6.16 -7.00 6.63
N THR A 246 -7.14 -6.37 6.02
CA THR A 246 -8.55 -6.76 6.09
C THR A 246 -8.97 -7.36 4.76
N VAL A 247 -9.31 -8.64 4.74
CA VAL A 247 -9.69 -9.34 3.50
C VAL A 247 -11.20 -9.32 3.30
N ILE A 248 -11.64 -8.87 2.13
CA ILE A 248 -13.04 -8.71 1.78
C ILE A 248 -13.34 -9.51 0.51
N GLY A 249 -14.25 -10.47 0.59
CA GLY A 249 -14.73 -11.20 -0.57
C GLY A 249 -15.87 -10.47 -1.27
N THR A 250 -15.78 -10.38 -2.59
CA THR A 250 -16.80 -9.79 -3.49
C THR A 250 -17.02 -10.70 -4.71
N GLY A 251 -17.81 -10.28 -5.69
CA GLY A 251 -18.17 -11.09 -6.86
C GLY A 251 -19.01 -12.31 -6.47
N ASN A 252 -18.63 -13.50 -6.97
CA ASN A 252 -19.31 -14.77 -6.66
C ASN A 252 -18.99 -15.32 -5.27
N THR A 253 -18.44 -14.52 -4.35
CA THR A 253 -18.13 -14.98 -2.98
C THR A 253 -19.40 -15.45 -2.27
N PRO A 254 -19.46 -16.71 -1.78
CA PRO A 254 -20.65 -17.23 -1.13
C PRO A 254 -20.78 -16.67 0.29
N PHE A 255 -21.68 -15.70 0.48
CA PHE A 255 -21.95 -15.07 1.78
C PHE A 255 -22.25 -16.09 2.88
N SER A 256 -23.00 -17.16 2.55
CA SER A 256 -23.30 -18.24 3.49
C SER A 256 -22.04 -18.95 4.00
N GLN A 257 -20.98 -19.08 3.20
CA GLN A 257 -19.72 -19.63 3.69
C GLN A 257 -19.04 -18.66 4.65
N ILE A 258 -19.03 -17.35 4.38
CA ILE A 258 -18.48 -16.36 5.33
C ILE A 258 -19.25 -16.38 6.66
N GLN A 259 -20.57 -16.48 6.62
CA GLN A 259 -21.40 -16.59 7.82
C GLN A 259 -21.23 -17.94 8.55
N ALA A 260 -21.14 -19.03 7.80
CA ALA A 260 -21.05 -20.40 8.34
C ALA A 260 -19.65 -20.79 8.80
N HIS A 261 -18.63 -19.93 8.65
CA HIS A 261 -17.34 -20.18 9.29
C HIS A 261 -17.55 -20.15 10.82
N THR A 262 -17.65 -21.36 11.38
CA THR A 262 -17.89 -21.69 12.79
C THR A 262 -16.64 -21.56 13.66
N THR A 263 -15.70 -20.69 13.27
CA THR A 263 -14.52 -20.43 14.08
C THR A 263 -14.79 -19.30 15.06
N PRO A 264 -14.29 -19.37 16.30
CA PRO A 264 -14.28 -18.21 17.21
C PRO A 264 -13.59 -17.00 16.58
N HIS A 265 -12.65 -17.22 15.66
CA HIS A 265 -11.90 -16.19 14.94
C HIS A 265 -12.09 -16.34 13.43
N ARG A 266 -12.81 -15.41 12.80
CA ARG A 266 -12.99 -15.36 11.34
C ARG A 266 -12.29 -14.14 10.76
N ASP A 267 -11.38 -14.35 9.81
CA ASP A 267 -10.46 -13.32 9.30
C ASP A 267 -10.76 -12.85 7.86
N VAL A 268 -11.98 -13.14 7.41
CA VAL A 268 -12.51 -12.69 6.12
C VAL A 268 -13.88 -12.07 6.30
N PHE A 269 -14.19 -11.10 5.46
CA PHE A 269 -15.42 -10.30 5.51
C PHE A 269 -16.06 -10.25 4.13
N TYR A 270 -17.31 -9.79 4.08
CA TYR A 270 -18.09 -9.70 2.86
C TYR A 270 -18.31 -8.24 2.43
N ASP A 271 -18.26 -7.99 1.13
CA ASP A 271 -18.65 -6.73 0.50
C ASP A 271 -20.17 -6.71 0.32
N ALA A 272 -20.88 -6.01 1.22
CA ALA A 272 -22.34 -5.97 1.16
C ALA A 272 -22.84 -4.99 0.08
N PRO A 273 -24.00 -5.26 -0.55
CA PRO A 273 -24.62 -4.30 -1.46
C PRO A 273 -25.03 -3.02 -0.71
N ILE A 274 -24.52 -1.87 -1.13
CA ILE A 274 -24.79 -0.56 -0.48
C ILE A 274 -26.29 -0.19 -0.46
N THR A 275 -27.06 -0.68 -1.44
CA THR A 275 -28.52 -0.47 -1.50
C THR A 275 -29.26 -1.09 -0.31
N SER A 276 -28.68 -2.10 0.33
CA SER A 276 -29.22 -2.75 1.54
C SER A 276 -29.10 -1.89 2.80
N PHE A 277 -28.52 -0.69 2.73
CA PHE A 277 -28.44 0.25 3.84
C PHE A 277 -29.34 1.48 3.66
N SER A 278 -30.28 1.43 2.70
CA SER A 278 -31.29 2.46 2.52
C SER A 278 -32.34 2.41 3.65
N SER A 279 -32.96 3.54 3.98
CA SER A 279 -33.97 3.60 5.04
C SER A 279 -35.10 2.57 4.84
N GLY A 280 -35.32 1.72 5.85
CA GLY A 280 -36.36 0.69 5.85
C GLY A 280 -35.88 -0.71 5.41
N SER A 281 -34.60 -0.89 5.08
CA SER A 281 -34.02 -2.21 4.87
C SER A 281 -33.90 -2.98 6.20
N SER A 282 -34.19 -4.29 6.16
CA SER A 282 -34.09 -5.21 7.30
C SER A 282 -32.99 -6.26 7.09
N GLU A 283 -32.01 -5.96 6.25
CA GLU A 283 -31.01 -6.93 5.83
C GLU A 283 -30.05 -7.28 6.99
N PRO A 284 -29.57 -8.53 7.08
CA PRO A 284 -28.85 -9.04 8.24
C PRO A 284 -27.38 -8.59 8.31
N TYR A 285 -26.99 -7.55 7.57
CA TYR A 285 -25.61 -7.10 7.52
C TYR A 285 -25.23 -6.34 8.79
N ASN A 286 -24.18 -6.83 9.43
CA ASN A 286 -23.58 -6.18 10.58
C ASN A 286 -22.07 -6.42 10.57
N ILE A 287 -21.36 -5.71 11.45
CA ILE A 287 -19.90 -5.72 11.52
C ILE A 287 -19.28 -7.11 11.77
N SER A 288 -20.08 -8.06 12.30
CA SER A 288 -19.66 -9.44 12.50
C SER A 288 -19.43 -10.19 11.19
N SER A 289 -19.75 -9.65 10.02
CA SER A 289 -19.51 -10.30 8.71
C SER A 289 -19.21 -9.31 7.59
N VAL A 290 -19.57 -8.04 7.77
CA VAL A 290 -19.46 -6.99 6.75
C VAL A 290 -18.71 -5.82 7.35
N VAL A 291 -17.57 -5.46 6.76
CA VAL A 291 -16.80 -4.26 7.15
C VAL A 291 -16.95 -3.12 6.15
N ILE A 292 -17.40 -3.43 4.94
CA ILE A 292 -17.64 -2.48 3.88
C ILE A 292 -18.88 -2.85 3.07
N ALA A 293 -19.55 -1.84 2.56
CA ALA A 293 -20.62 -1.97 1.59
C ALA A 293 -20.28 -1.19 0.33
N SER A 294 -20.60 -1.77 -0.82
CA SER A 294 -20.36 -1.14 -2.12
C SER A 294 -21.45 -1.39 -3.13
N GLY A 295 -21.41 -0.63 -4.22
CA GLY A 295 -22.30 -0.79 -5.36
C GLY A 295 -21.95 0.17 -6.49
N SER A 296 -22.45 -0.14 -7.68
CA SER A 296 -22.43 0.79 -8.81
C SER A 296 -23.13 2.07 -8.39
N LEU A 297 -22.52 3.22 -8.68
CA LEU A 297 -23.13 4.52 -8.46
C LEU A 297 -24.48 4.64 -9.17
N ALA A 298 -24.63 4.08 -10.37
CA ALA A 298 -25.88 4.11 -11.10
C ALA A 298 -26.96 3.26 -10.41
N ASN A 299 -26.62 2.04 -9.98
CA ASN A 299 -27.57 1.17 -9.28
C ASN A 299 -27.99 1.76 -7.93
N ALA A 300 -27.03 2.32 -7.19
CA ALA A 300 -27.29 3.00 -5.92
C ALA A 300 -28.29 4.15 -6.06
N LEU A 301 -28.30 4.84 -7.20
CA LEU A 301 -29.19 5.95 -7.52
C LEU A 301 -30.48 5.53 -8.25
N GLY A 302 -30.64 4.25 -8.60
CA GLY A 302 -31.75 3.75 -9.43
C GLY A 302 -31.69 4.19 -10.89
N GLY A 303 -30.52 4.60 -11.38
CA GLY A 303 -30.30 5.03 -12.77
C GLY A 303 -28.98 5.79 -12.97
N PRO A 304 -28.57 6.05 -14.22
CA PRO A 304 -27.32 6.73 -14.51
C PRO A 304 -27.35 8.19 -14.05
N VAL A 305 -26.17 8.73 -13.74
CA VAL A 305 -25.99 10.16 -13.42
C VAL A 305 -26.04 10.97 -14.72
N PHE A 306 -27.22 11.47 -15.07
CA PHE A 306 -27.39 12.44 -16.15
C PHE A 306 -26.85 13.82 -15.74
N GLY A 307 -26.23 14.55 -16.67
CA GLY A 307 -25.64 15.87 -16.42
C GLY A 307 -24.22 15.83 -15.84
N THR A 308 -23.76 16.98 -15.33
CA THR A 308 -22.41 17.17 -14.76
C THR A 308 -22.36 17.10 -13.24
N THR A 309 -23.51 17.20 -12.57
CA THR A 309 -23.64 17.23 -11.11
C THR A 309 -24.79 16.34 -10.63
N PHE A 310 -24.82 16.06 -9.33
CA PHE A 310 -25.97 15.40 -8.70
C PHE A 310 -27.11 16.38 -8.47
N ASN A 311 -28.36 15.91 -8.56
CA ASN A 311 -29.53 16.65 -8.08
C ASN A 311 -29.82 16.33 -6.59
N ASP A 312 -30.71 17.10 -5.97
CA ASP A 312 -31.03 16.97 -4.54
C ASP A 312 -31.53 15.57 -4.17
N THR A 313 -32.31 14.91 -5.03
CA THR A 313 -32.78 13.54 -4.82
C THR A 313 -31.62 12.56 -4.79
N GLN A 314 -30.67 12.68 -5.72
CA GLN A 314 -29.48 11.82 -5.76
C GLN A 314 -28.59 12.05 -4.53
N ILE A 315 -28.40 13.30 -4.11
CA ILE A 315 -27.67 13.62 -2.88
C ILE A 315 -28.36 13.00 -1.66
N ALA A 316 -29.69 13.10 -1.56
CA ALA A 316 -30.46 12.52 -0.46
C ALA A 316 -30.35 10.98 -0.41
N ILE A 317 -30.38 10.31 -1.56
CA ILE A 317 -30.20 8.84 -1.66
C ILE A 317 -28.81 8.43 -1.18
N LEU A 318 -27.75 9.06 -1.70
CA LEU A 318 -26.37 8.76 -1.30
C LEU A 318 -26.15 9.01 0.19
N THR A 319 -26.66 10.14 0.69
CA THR A 319 -26.59 10.50 2.11
C THR A 319 -27.28 9.44 2.98
N SER A 320 -28.49 9.01 2.60
CA SER A 320 -29.25 7.99 3.34
C SER A 320 -28.51 6.65 3.40
N GLN A 321 -27.97 6.19 2.27
CA GLN A 321 -27.21 4.94 2.20
C GLN A 321 -25.92 4.99 3.03
N ILE A 322 -25.15 6.08 2.90
CA ILE A 322 -23.90 6.26 3.65
C ILE A 322 -24.18 6.26 5.15
N GLN A 323 -25.17 7.07 5.59
CA GLN A 323 -25.55 7.14 7.00
C GLN A 323 -26.09 5.81 7.53
N GLY A 324 -26.88 5.09 6.74
CA GLY A 324 -27.38 3.76 7.11
C GLY A 324 -26.26 2.74 7.31
N ALA A 325 -25.26 2.74 6.41
CA ALA A 325 -24.10 1.87 6.54
C ALA A 325 -23.24 2.25 7.75
N HIS A 326 -22.97 3.53 7.95
CA HIS A 326 -22.22 4.02 9.11
C HIS A 326 -22.92 3.73 10.43
N ALA A 327 -24.25 3.81 10.48
CA ALA A 327 -25.04 3.42 11.66
C ALA A 327 -24.92 1.93 11.99
N ALA A 328 -24.65 1.09 10.99
CA ALA A 328 -24.35 -0.34 11.15
C ALA A 328 -22.85 -0.62 11.41
N GLY A 329 -22.00 0.41 11.50
CA GLY A 329 -20.54 0.27 11.64
C GLY A 329 -19.83 -0.18 10.36
N VAL A 330 -20.48 -0.05 9.20
CA VAL A 330 -20.01 -0.52 7.90
C VAL A 330 -19.48 0.66 7.07
N LYS A 331 -18.29 0.50 6.49
CA LYS A 331 -17.67 1.49 5.60
C LYS A 331 -18.34 1.53 4.23
N VAL A 332 -18.15 2.59 3.46
CA VAL A 332 -18.81 2.73 2.14
C VAL A 332 -17.84 3.07 1.01
N ARG A 333 -18.08 2.48 -0.16
CA ARG A 333 -17.54 2.93 -1.45
C ARG A 333 -18.58 2.81 -2.56
N TYR A 334 -18.44 3.59 -3.62
CA TYR A 334 -19.22 3.44 -4.85
C TYR A 334 -18.28 3.20 -6.03
N TRP A 335 -18.57 2.20 -6.85
CA TRP A 335 -17.82 1.91 -8.09
C TRP A 335 -18.60 2.39 -9.32
N GLU A 336 -18.03 2.24 -10.52
CA GLU A 336 -18.60 2.80 -11.77
C GLU A 336 -18.80 4.33 -11.74
N THR A 337 -17.94 5.04 -10.99
CA THR A 337 -17.92 6.51 -11.04
C THR A 337 -17.41 7.00 -12.40
N PRO A 338 -17.84 8.17 -12.90
CA PRO A 338 -17.45 8.64 -14.23
C PRO A 338 -15.95 8.94 -14.30
N GLY A 339 -15.24 8.34 -15.26
CA GLY A 339 -13.83 8.66 -15.53
C GLY A 339 -13.60 9.87 -16.45
N TRP A 340 -14.63 10.28 -17.20
CA TRP A 340 -14.56 11.39 -18.15
C TRP A 340 -15.94 12.06 -18.34
N PRO A 341 -16.01 13.39 -18.58
CA PRO A 341 -14.92 14.37 -18.56
C PRO A 341 -14.34 14.58 -17.15
N LEU A 342 -13.08 15.03 -17.06
CA LEU A 342 -12.38 15.22 -15.77
C LEU A 342 -13.16 16.13 -14.82
N SER A 343 -13.83 17.17 -15.33
CA SER A 343 -14.67 18.05 -14.51
C SER A 343 -15.83 17.31 -13.83
N LYS A 344 -16.46 16.35 -14.52
CA LYS A 344 -17.52 15.51 -13.95
C LYS A 344 -16.95 14.48 -12.97
N ARG A 345 -15.83 13.85 -13.32
CA ARG A 345 -15.11 12.92 -12.44
C ARG A 345 -14.78 13.59 -11.10
N ASP A 346 -14.06 14.71 -11.16
CA ASP A 346 -13.59 15.41 -9.98
C ASP A 346 -14.75 15.97 -9.15
N TYR A 347 -15.83 16.44 -9.79
CA TYR A 347 -17.06 16.81 -9.08
C TYR A 347 -17.66 15.63 -8.31
N VAL A 348 -17.84 14.48 -8.98
CA VAL A 348 -18.45 13.30 -8.37
C VAL A 348 -17.58 12.79 -7.22
N TRP A 349 -16.28 12.68 -7.43
CA TRP A 349 -15.33 12.24 -6.40
C TRP A 349 -15.36 13.16 -5.18
N LYS A 350 -15.22 14.48 -5.36
CA LYS A 350 -15.29 15.45 -4.25
C LYS A 350 -16.64 15.42 -3.54
N THR A 351 -17.73 15.22 -4.28
CA THR A 351 -19.06 15.16 -3.68
C THR A 351 -19.22 13.90 -2.84
N LEU A 352 -18.81 12.72 -3.34
CA LEU A 352 -18.84 11.48 -2.57
C LEU A 352 -17.98 11.57 -1.31
N GLU A 353 -16.79 12.15 -1.40
CA GLU A 353 -15.94 12.42 -0.23
C GLU A 353 -16.60 13.37 0.77
N GLY A 354 -17.21 14.47 0.29
CA GLY A 354 -17.94 15.41 1.13
C GLY A 354 -19.18 14.80 1.80
N LEU A 355 -19.77 13.76 1.19
CA LEU A 355 -20.85 12.97 1.78
C LEU A 355 -20.35 11.88 2.75
N GLY A 356 -19.03 11.63 2.80
CA GLY A 356 -18.41 10.75 3.79
C GLY A 356 -18.14 9.32 3.33
N VAL A 357 -17.94 9.04 2.04
CA VAL A 357 -17.44 7.72 1.63
C VAL A 357 -16.08 7.42 2.26
N ASP A 358 -15.89 6.19 2.73
CA ASP A 358 -14.65 5.77 3.37
C ASP A 358 -13.54 5.49 2.36
N LEU A 359 -13.89 4.92 1.21
CA LEU A 359 -12.97 4.66 0.11
C LEU A 359 -13.49 5.28 -1.18
N LEU A 360 -12.67 6.14 -1.79
CA LEU A 360 -12.91 6.62 -3.14
C LEU A 360 -12.45 5.56 -4.14
N ASN A 361 -13.37 4.99 -4.92
CA ASN A 361 -13.05 4.02 -5.96
C ASN A 361 -12.41 4.72 -7.16
N ALA A 362 -11.16 4.39 -7.48
CA ALA A 362 -10.41 5.09 -8.52
C ALA A 362 -9.63 4.12 -9.43
N ASP A 363 -9.77 4.32 -10.74
CA ASP A 363 -8.86 3.77 -11.75
C ASP A 363 -7.56 4.61 -11.81
N ASP A 364 -7.72 5.94 -11.90
CA ASP A 364 -6.65 6.95 -11.85
C ASP A 364 -6.32 7.32 -10.40
N ILE A 365 -5.43 6.55 -9.79
CA ILE A 365 -5.07 6.65 -8.37
C ILE A 365 -4.18 7.85 -8.07
N GLU A 366 -3.38 8.32 -9.04
CA GLU A 366 -2.60 9.54 -8.90
C GLU A 366 -3.51 10.77 -8.84
N ALA A 367 -4.52 10.86 -9.70
CA ALA A 367 -5.50 11.94 -9.63
C ALA A 367 -6.31 11.89 -8.33
N ALA A 368 -6.79 10.70 -7.93
CA ALA A 368 -7.50 10.55 -6.66
C ALA A 368 -6.63 10.97 -5.47
N ALA A 369 -5.35 10.59 -5.46
CA ALA A 369 -4.41 10.98 -4.43
C ALA A 369 -4.11 12.48 -4.43
N GLY A 370 -4.10 13.14 -5.60
CA GLY A 370 -3.92 14.58 -5.74
C GLY A 370 -5.13 15.42 -5.30
N LEU A 371 -6.33 14.84 -5.25
CA LEU A 371 -7.53 15.51 -4.75
C LEU A 371 -7.66 15.48 -3.23
N LYS A 372 -7.08 14.46 -2.58
CA LYS A 372 -7.03 14.34 -1.13
C LYS A 372 -6.06 15.39 -0.59
N GLU A 373 -6.57 16.53 -0.16
CA GLU A 373 -5.80 17.56 0.54
C GLU A 373 -5.35 16.99 1.89
N ILE A 374 -4.17 16.39 1.94
CA ILE A 374 -3.48 16.05 3.18
C ILE A 374 -2.14 16.73 3.13
N TRP A 375 -1.97 17.76 3.98
CA TRP A 375 -0.72 18.49 4.17
C TRP A 375 0.10 17.84 5.29
#